data_AF-A0A382WD54-F1
#
_entry.id   AF-A0A382WD54-F1
#
_cell.length_a   1.000
_cell.length_b   1.000
_cell.length_c   1.000
_cell.angle_alpha   90.00
_cell.angle_beta   90.00
_cell.angle_gamma   90.00
#
_symmetry.space_group_name_H-M   'P 1'
#
loop_
_entity.id
_entity.type
_entity.pdbx_description
1 polymer ?
#
loop_
_entity_poly.entity_id
_entity_poly.type
_entity_poly.pdbx_seq_one_letter_code
_entity_poly.pdbx_strand_id
1 'polypeptide(L)'
;DLFLSLETTLEDCPEQLRSDDEIVLAALEQDGFNLEFTSDEVKNNRAFVMTAVQSGYLDGRECGLALEYASETLRADKEVVLAAVEADVAALQFASDALRSDEEIVMKAVLLWEEYCEESRGGYPYNVYDEEDFPVEYAHPSLKCNQVFLAKVLRNMEQPTEIRSLISLVVNTDFSNREKVLKRIYHNRYFLGYTPEALRADREAVLIAVQQRGGDLKYASEKLQGDKEVVLAALNNDWSALKYASEKLQGDKEVVLAVVKDCGGALQYASEELKGDK
;
A
#
# COMPACT_ATOMS: atom_id res chain seq x y z
N ASP A 1 -7.23 -29.72 -23.01
CA ASP A 1 -8.61 -29.43 -23.45
C ASP A 1 -9.61 -29.17 -22.33
N LEU A 2 -9.77 -30.03 -21.32
CA LEU A 2 -10.76 -29.77 -20.24
C LEU A 2 -10.38 -28.64 -19.27
N PHE A 3 -9.08 -28.35 -19.09
CA PHE A 3 -8.59 -27.24 -18.27
C PHE A 3 -8.68 -25.87 -18.96
N LEU A 4 -8.77 -25.85 -20.30
CA LEU A 4 -8.77 -24.63 -21.10
C LEU A 4 -10.18 -24.03 -21.27
N SER A 5 -11.22 -24.71 -20.76
CA SER A 5 -12.63 -24.34 -21.01
C SER A 5 -13.42 -23.91 -19.77
N LEU A 6 -12.80 -23.90 -18.59
CA LEU A 6 -13.44 -23.51 -17.34
C LEU A 6 -12.52 -22.52 -16.63
N GLU A 7 -13.12 -21.49 -16.04
CA GLU A 7 -12.57 -20.52 -15.09
C GLU A 7 -12.00 -21.23 -13.84
N THR A 8 -11.12 -22.20 -14.03
CA THR A 8 -10.63 -23.10 -13.00
C THR A 8 -9.34 -22.51 -12.47
N THR A 9 -9.41 -21.95 -11.26
CA THR A 9 -8.23 -21.48 -10.53
C THR A 9 -7.39 -22.67 -10.07
N LEU A 10 -6.08 -22.45 -9.89
CA LEU A 10 -5.19 -23.45 -9.30
C LEU A 10 -5.60 -23.82 -7.86
N GLU A 11 -6.41 -22.98 -7.20
CA GLU A 11 -6.96 -23.21 -5.87
C GLU A 11 -7.70 -24.56 -5.73
N ASP A 12 -8.44 -24.98 -6.76
CA ASP A 12 -9.22 -26.22 -6.75
C ASP A 12 -8.42 -27.45 -7.18
N CYS A 13 -7.18 -27.25 -7.63
CA CYS A 13 -6.35 -28.33 -8.18
C CYS A 13 -5.64 -29.13 -7.07
N PRO A 14 -5.41 -30.44 -7.26
CA PRO A 14 -4.49 -31.20 -6.42
C PRO A 14 -3.08 -30.57 -6.40
N GLU A 15 -2.39 -30.67 -5.27
CA GLU A 15 -1.06 -30.08 -5.05
C GLU A 15 -0.04 -30.45 -6.14
N GLN A 16 -0.11 -31.69 -6.65
CA GLN A 16 0.79 -32.15 -7.72
C GLN A 16 0.63 -31.34 -9.01
N LEU A 17 -0.59 -30.86 -9.33
CA LEU A 17 -0.84 -30.05 -10.53
C LEU A 17 -0.48 -28.58 -10.32
N ARG A 18 -0.42 -28.10 -9.07
CA ARG A 18 0.03 -26.73 -8.72
C ARG A 18 1.55 -26.54 -8.81
N SER A 19 2.27 -27.62 -9.09
CA SER A 19 3.72 -27.65 -9.29
C SER A 19 4.10 -28.24 -10.65
N ASP A 20 3.13 -28.49 -11.52
CA ASP A 20 3.39 -28.96 -12.88
C ASP A 20 3.63 -27.74 -13.78
N ASP A 21 4.83 -27.64 -14.35
CA ASP A 21 5.27 -26.45 -15.10
C ASP A 21 4.33 -26.07 -16.24
N GLU A 22 3.79 -27.04 -17.00
CA GLU A 22 2.91 -26.75 -18.14
C GLU A 22 1.54 -26.25 -17.67
N ILE A 23 0.98 -26.87 -16.63
CA ILE A 23 -0.31 -26.47 -16.06
C ILE A 23 -0.19 -25.09 -15.39
N VAL A 24 0.86 -24.89 -14.60
CA VAL A 24 1.12 -23.62 -13.92
C VAL A 24 1.31 -22.50 -14.95
N LEU A 25 2.10 -22.72 -15.99
CA LEU A 25 2.31 -21.70 -17.02
C LEU A 25 0.97 -21.32 -17.70
N ALA A 26 0.19 -22.31 -18.11
CA ALA A 26 -1.10 -22.07 -18.75
C ALA A 26 -2.11 -21.36 -17.82
N ALA A 27 -2.05 -21.62 -16.52
CA ALA A 27 -2.89 -20.95 -15.52
C ALA A 27 -2.45 -19.49 -15.29
N LEU A 28 -1.13 -19.23 -15.23
CA LEU A 28 -0.58 -17.89 -15.07
C LEU A 28 -0.79 -17.02 -16.31
N GLU A 29 -0.71 -17.61 -17.50
CA GLU A 29 -1.04 -16.91 -18.75
C GLU A 29 -2.51 -16.47 -18.82
N GLN A 30 -3.40 -17.21 -18.14
CA GLN A 30 -4.80 -16.83 -18.03
C GLN A 30 -5.02 -15.80 -16.93
N ASP A 31 -4.56 -16.09 -15.71
CA ASP A 31 -4.66 -15.21 -14.53
C ASP A 31 -3.35 -15.22 -13.74
N GLY A 32 -2.66 -14.08 -13.68
CA GLY A 32 -1.45 -13.92 -12.89
C GLY A 32 -1.66 -14.15 -11.40
N PHE A 33 -2.88 -13.95 -10.87
CA PHE A 33 -3.21 -14.19 -9.47
C PHE A 33 -3.16 -15.68 -9.10
N ASN A 34 -3.17 -16.60 -10.08
CA ASN A 34 -2.94 -18.02 -9.81
C ASN A 34 -1.58 -18.29 -9.13
N LEU A 35 -0.63 -17.35 -9.21
CA LEU A 35 0.66 -17.44 -8.52
C LEU A 35 0.49 -17.68 -7.01
N GLU A 36 -0.56 -17.15 -6.38
CA GLU A 36 -0.89 -17.36 -4.97
C GLU A 36 -0.93 -18.85 -4.58
N PHE A 37 -1.49 -19.68 -5.46
CA PHE A 37 -1.77 -21.09 -5.18
C PHE A 37 -0.63 -22.04 -5.58
N THR A 38 0.45 -21.50 -6.14
CA THR A 38 1.61 -22.28 -6.59
C THR A 38 2.59 -22.58 -5.44
N SER A 39 3.53 -23.50 -5.70
CA SER A 39 4.59 -23.84 -4.75
C SER A 39 5.62 -22.71 -4.59
N ASP A 40 6.36 -22.71 -3.48
CA ASP A 40 7.42 -21.72 -3.23
C ASP A 40 8.52 -21.75 -4.30
N GLU A 41 8.75 -22.90 -4.93
CA GLU A 41 9.70 -23.04 -6.03
C GLU A 41 9.24 -22.22 -7.25
N VAL A 42 7.95 -22.29 -7.60
CA VAL A 42 7.35 -21.48 -8.67
C VAL A 42 7.36 -20.00 -8.30
N LYS A 43 6.98 -19.64 -7.06
CA LYS A 43 7.01 -18.24 -6.56
C LYS A 43 8.41 -17.64 -6.51
N ASN A 44 9.45 -18.47 -6.50
CA ASN A 44 10.85 -18.07 -6.58
C ASN A 44 11.47 -18.26 -7.98
N ASN A 45 10.67 -18.68 -8.96
CA ASN A 45 11.11 -18.83 -10.33
C ASN A 45 10.74 -17.58 -11.14
N ARG A 46 11.77 -16.88 -11.59
CA ARG A 46 11.65 -15.63 -12.34
C ARG A 46 10.76 -15.74 -13.58
N ALA A 47 10.80 -16.85 -14.31
CA ALA A 47 10.03 -17.00 -15.54
C ALA A 47 8.52 -17.02 -15.25
N PHE A 48 8.09 -17.83 -14.29
CA PHE A 48 6.69 -17.89 -13.88
C PHE A 48 6.20 -16.56 -13.29
N VAL A 49 7.01 -15.92 -12.44
CA VAL A 49 6.65 -14.62 -11.87
C VAL A 49 6.55 -13.53 -12.95
N MET A 50 7.45 -13.52 -13.94
CA MET A 50 7.35 -12.59 -15.07
C MET A 50 6.07 -12.83 -15.87
N THR A 51 5.71 -14.08 -16.16
CA THR A 51 4.43 -14.41 -16.80
C THR A 51 3.26 -13.90 -15.97
N ALA A 52 3.27 -14.11 -14.66
CA ALA A 52 2.19 -13.71 -13.76
C ALA A 52 1.99 -12.19 -13.72
N VAL A 53 3.07 -11.40 -13.60
CA VAL A 53 2.94 -9.94 -13.50
C VAL A 53 2.65 -9.27 -14.84
N GLN A 54 2.89 -9.98 -15.95
CA GLN A 54 2.66 -9.49 -17.32
C GLN A 54 1.43 -10.09 -17.99
N SER A 55 0.74 -11.05 -17.35
CA SER A 55 -0.47 -11.64 -17.90
C SER A 55 -1.55 -10.57 -18.01
N GLY A 56 -2.14 -10.42 -19.20
CA GLY A 56 -3.30 -9.54 -19.40
C GLY A 56 -4.59 -10.31 -19.14
N TYR A 57 -5.48 -9.78 -18.30
CA TYR A 57 -6.81 -10.38 -18.08
C TYR A 57 -7.86 -9.84 -19.05
N LEU A 58 -8.88 -10.67 -19.28
CA LEU A 58 -10.03 -10.44 -20.18
C LEU A 58 -10.96 -9.29 -19.75
N ASP A 59 -10.74 -8.67 -18.60
CA ASP A 59 -11.58 -7.61 -18.02
C ASP A 59 -10.89 -6.24 -17.94
N GLY A 60 -9.68 -6.11 -18.48
CA GLY A 60 -8.92 -4.86 -18.50
C GLY A 60 -8.21 -4.54 -17.19
N ARG A 61 -8.09 -5.49 -16.25
CA ARG A 61 -7.18 -5.37 -15.12
C ARG A 61 -5.83 -5.98 -15.42
N GLU A 62 -4.79 -5.22 -15.14
CA GLU A 62 -3.40 -5.60 -15.33
C GLU A 62 -2.91 -6.37 -14.09
N CYS A 63 -2.24 -7.51 -14.28
CA CYS A 63 -1.91 -8.43 -13.19
C CYS A 63 -0.64 -8.05 -12.41
N GLY A 64 -0.20 -6.78 -12.44
CA GLY A 64 1.01 -6.33 -11.75
C GLY A 64 1.00 -6.64 -10.24
N LEU A 65 -0.18 -6.66 -9.62
CA LEU A 65 -0.36 -7.01 -8.20
C LEU A 65 -0.01 -8.46 -7.86
N ALA A 66 0.11 -9.36 -8.85
CA ALA A 66 0.60 -10.72 -8.62
C ALA A 66 2.01 -10.74 -7.99
N LEU A 67 2.76 -9.63 -8.07
CA LEU A 67 4.03 -9.44 -7.38
C LEU A 67 3.93 -9.71 -5.86
N GLU A 68 2.77 -9.51 -5.24
CA GLU A 68 2.52 -9.83 -3.82
C GLU A 68 2.93 -11.26 -3.46
N TYR A 69 2.65 -12.21 -4.35
CA TYR A 69 2.88 -13.64 -4.12
C TYR A 69 4.28 -14.11 -4.51
N ALA A 70 5.08 -13.25 -5.12
CA ALA A 70 6.46 -13.57 -5.46
C ALA A 70 7.34 -13.67 -4.21
N SER A 71 8.36 -14.50 -4.29
CA SER A 71 9.39 -14.60 -3.26
C SER A 71 10.02 -13.24 -2.93
N GLU A 72 10.51 -13.05 -1.71
CA GLU A 72 11.22 -11.83 -1.30
C GLU A 72 12.41 -11.50 -2.22
N THR A 73 13.06 -12.52 -2.77
CA THR A 73 14.18 -12.36 -3.71
C THR A 73 13.71 -11.71 -5.01
N LEU A 74 12.56 -12.14 -5.55
CA LEU A 74 12.01 -11.56 -6.77
C LEU A 74 11.29 -10.23 -6.54
N ARG A 75 10.73 -9.99 -5.35
CA ARG A 75 10.28 -8.64 -4.93
C ARG A 75 11.44 -7.64 -4.73
N ALA A 76 12.69 -8.13 -4.72
CA ALA A 76 13.90 -7.34 -4.75
C ALA A 76 14.61 -7.34 -6.13
N ASP A 77 14.07 -8.04 -7.13
CA ASP A 77 14.59 -8.01 -8.50
C ASP A 77 14.03 -6.77 -9.23
N LYS A 78 14.92 -5.86 -9.61
CA LYS A 78 14.57 -4.59 -10.26
C LYS A 78 13.79 -4.80 -11.56
N GLU A 79 14.14 -5.79 -12.37
CA GLU A 79 13.48 -6.01 -13.66
C GLU A 79 12.07 -6.59 -13.45
N VAL A 80 11.92 -7.53 -12.52
CA VAL A 80 10.59 -8.08 -12.17
C VAL A 80 9.67 -7.00 -11.63
N VAL A 81 10.16 -6.18 -10.70
CA VAL A 81 9.38 -5.08 -10.11
C VAL A 81 9.04 -4.02 -11.14
N LEU A 82 9.95 -3.69 -12.06
CA LEU A 82 9.66 -2.75 -13.14
C LEU A 82 8.57 -3.29 -14.07
N ALA A 83 8.61 -4.57 -14.44
CA ALA A 83 7.57 -5.18 -15.26
C ALA A 83 6.21 -5.17 -14.55
N ALA A 84 6.20 -5.47 -13.24
CA ALA A 84 4.99 -5.42 -12.43
C ALA A 84 4.43 -3.98 -12.30
N VAL A 85 5.30 -2.97 -12.15
CA VAL A 85 4.91 -1.55 -12.06
C VAL A 85 4.44 -0.99 -13.40
N GLU A 86 5.00 -1.47 -14.51
CA GLU A 86 4.52 -1.15 -15.86
C GLU A 86 3.12 -1.70 -16.11
N ALA A 87 2.81 -2.87 -15.54
CA ALA A 87 1.48 -3.45 -15.58
C ALA A 87 0.54 -2.78 -14.56
N ASP A 88 0.94 -2.55 -13.31
CA ASP A 88 0.11 -1.85 -12.33
C ASP A 88 1.01 -1.05 -11.39
N VAL A 89 0.87 0.27 -11.39
CA VAL A 89 1.70 1.16 -10.55
C VAL A 89 1.58 0.85 -9.05
N ALA A 90 0.45 0.27 -8.62
CA ALA A 90 0.22 -0.14 -7.23
C ALA A 90 1.03 -1.39 -6.85
N ALA A 91 1.59 -2.14 -7.81
CA ALA A 91 2.51 -3.25 -7.55
C ALA A 91 3.77 -2.80 -6.78
N LEU A 92 4.14 -1.51 -6.87
CA LEU A 92 5.25 -0.92 -6.12
C LEU A 92 5.13 -1.16 -4.60
N GLN A 93 3.91 -1.30 -4.06
CA GLN A 93 3.69 -1.56 -2.64
C GLN A 93 4.33 -2.87 -2.15
N PHE A 94 4.45 -3.86 -3.03
CA PHE A 94 4.99 -5.19 -2.74
C PHE A 94 6.50 -5.29 -2.96
N ALA A 95 7.12 -4.30 -3.62
CA ALA A 95 8.55 -4.28 -3.82
C ALA A 95 9.33 -4.16 -2.50
N SER A 96 10.57 -4.64 -2.50
CA SER A 96 11.47 -4.49 -1.35
C SER A 96 11.71 -3.01 -0.99
N ASP A 97 12.02 -2.72 0.27
CA ASP A 97 12.33 -1.36 0.74
C ASP A 97 13.44 -0.66 -0.06
N ALA A 98 14.41 -1.43 -0.53
CA ALA A 98 15.50 -0.94 -1.37
C ALA A 98 14.97 -0.38 -2.70
N LEU A 99 14.05 -1.09 -3.37
CA LEU A 99 13.47 -0.66 -4.63
C LEU A 99 12.39 0.41 -4.44
N ARG A 100 11.63 0.36 -3.34
CA ARG A 100 10.72 1.45 -2.93
C ARG A 100 11.46 2.75 -2.57
N SER A 101 12.76 2.67 -2.33
CA SER A 101 13.67 3.81 -2.12
C SER A 101 14.42 4.23 -3.39
N ASP A 102 14.29 3.49 -4.50
CA ASP A 102 14.94 3.80 -5.77
C ASP A 102 14.16 4.92 -6.47
N GLU A 103 14.77 6.12 -6.55
CA GLU A 103 14.14 7.29 -7.19
C GLU A 103 13.74 7.02 -8.66
N GLU A 104 14.46 6.17 -9.38
CA GLU A 104 14.18 5.86 -10.79
C GLU A 104 12.88 5.06 -10.92
N ILE A 105 12.71 4.03 -10.08
CA ILE A 105 11.53 3.15 -10.11
C ILE A 105 10.29 3.94 -9.68
N VAL A 106 10.38 4.68 -8.57
CA VAL A 106 9.24 5.46 -8.07
C VAL A 106 8.88 6.58 -9.05
N MET A 107 9.86 7.26 -9.67
CA MET A 107 9.57 8.28 -10.68
C MET A 107 8.91 7.66 -11.91
N LYS A 108 9.34 6.48 -12.36
CA LYS A 108 8.69 5.79 -13.48
C LYS A 108 7.23 5.46 -13.18
N ALA A 109 6.94 4.96 -11.98
CA ALA A 109 5.57 4.73 -11.53
C ALA A 109 4.72 6.02 -11.56
N VAL A 110 5.29 7.15 -11.10
CA VAL A 110 4.63 8.47 -11.16
C VAL A 110 4.33 8.90 -12.59
N LEU A 111 5.26 8.69 -13.53
CA LEU A 111 5.07 9.05 -14.94
C LEU A 111 3.99 8.20 -15.61
N LEU A 112 3.98 6.87 -15.36
CA LEU A 112 2.94 5.96 -15.84
C LEU A 112 1.57 6.35 -15.29
N TRP A 113 1.50 6.67 -14.00
CA TRP A 113 0.26 7.13 -13.36
C TRP A 113 -0.26 8.43 -13.99
N GLU A 114 0.62 9.40 -14.27
CA GLU A 114 0.22 10.66 -14.92
C GLU A 114 -0.31 10.40 -16.34
N GLU A 115 0.34 9.53 -17.12
CA GLU A 115 -0.08 9.11 -18.47
C GLU A 115 -1.48 8.48 -18.45
N TYR A 116 -1.72 7.51 -17.56
CA TYR A 116 -3.02 6.88 -17.36
C TYR A 116 -4.14 7.88 -17.00
N CYS A 117 -3.82 8.88 -16.18
CA CYS A 117 -4.76 9.94 -15.82
C CYS A 117 -5.12 10.83 -17.03
N GLU A 118 -4.25 10.92 -18.03
CA GLU A 118 -4.51 11.67 -19.27
C GLU A 118 -5.44 10.92 -20.22
N GLU A 119 -5.25 9.61 -20.38
CA GLU A 119 -6.04 8.77 -21.29
C GLU A 119 -7.49 8.62 -20.83
N SER A 120 -7.69 8.54 -19.50
CA SER A 120 -9.01 8.43 -18.87
C SER A 120 -9.89 9.69 -19.04
N ARG A 121 -9.37 10.78 -19.61
CA ARG A 121 -10.10 12.04 -19.88
C ARG A 121 -11.22 11.89 -20.94
N GLY A 122 -11.37 10.73 -21.56
CA GLY A 122 -12.28 10.43 -22.67
C GLY A 122 -13.77 10.18 -22.37
N GLY A 123 -14.30 10.44 -21.17
CA GLY A 123 -15.77 10.61 -21.01
C GLY A 123 -16.51 9.85 -19.92
N TYR A 124 -15.94 9.62 -18.73
CA TYR A 124 -16.73 9.18 -17.57
C TYR A 124 -16.68 10.18 -16.41
N PRO A 125 -17.84 10.64 -15.89
CA PRO A 125 -17.91 11.55 -14.77
C PRO A 125 -17.90 10.74 -13.47
N TYR A 126 -16.78 10.10 -13.16
CA TYR A 126 -16.59 9.53 -11.83
C TYR A 126 -15.40 10.21 -11.17
N ASN A 127 -15.66 10.82 -10.01
CA ASN A 127 -14.65 11.07 -8.99
C ASN A 127 -14.01 9.72 -8.63
N VAL A 128 -12.88 9.33 -9.22
CA VAL A 128 -12.16 8.10 -8.85
C VAL A 128 -10.66 8.38 -8.87
N TYR A 129 -10.22 9.24 -7.97
CA TYR A 129 -8.86 9.13 -7.49
C TYR A 129 -9.01 8.92 -6.00
N ASP A 130 -9.04 7.66 -5.59
CA ASP A 130 -8.68 7.39 -4.21
C ASP A 130 -7.21 7.81 -4.10
N GLU A 131 -6.91 8.77 -3.24
CA GLU A 131 -5.56 9.31 -3.08
C GLU A 131 -4.55 8.22 -2.68
N GLU A 132 -5.06 7.05 -2.29
CA GLU A 132 -4.33 5.84 -1.95
C GLU A 132 -3.56 5.24 -3.14
N ASP A 133 -3.97 5.50 -4.39
CA ASP A 133 -3.32 4.93 -5.59
C ASP A 133 -2.15 5.77 -6.13
N PHE A 134 -1.85 6.92 -5.53
CA PHE A 134 -0.72 7.72 -5.97
C PHE A 134 0.61 7.00 -5.70
N PRO A 135 1.50 6.78 -6.69
CA PRO A 135 2.66 5.90 -6.53
C PRO A 135 3.63 6.27 -5.40
N VAL A 136 3.71 7.56 -5.03
CA VAL A 136 4.57 7.99 -3.90
C VAL A 136 4.02 7.51 -2.55
N GLU A 137 2.72 7.19 -2.44
CA GLU A 137 2.18 6.58 -1.22
C GLU A 137 2.85 5.23 -0.93
N TYR A 138 3.16 4.48 -2.00
CA TYR A 138 3.89 3.21 -1.99
C TYR A 138 5.42 3.39 -1.94
N ALA A 139 5.97 4.59 -2.01
CA ALA A 139 7.40 4.80 -1.84
C ALA A 139 7.84 4.49 -0.39
N HIS A 140 9.13 4.21 -0.20
CA HIS A 140 9.70 4.09 1.13
C HIS A 140 9.65 5.47 1.83
N PRO A 141 9.45 5.54 3.17
CA PRO A 141 9.33 6.82 3.88
C PRO A 141 10.48 7.81 3.64
N SER A 142 11.69 7.31 3.34
CA SER A 142 12.85 8.15 2.96
C SER A 142 12.58 9.01 1.73
N LEU A 143 11.87 8.49 0.71
CA LEU A 143 11.48 9.25 -0.48
C LEU A 143 10.24 10.10 -0.23
N LYS A 144 9.28 9.62 0.57
CA LYS A 144 8.04 10.37 0.91
C LYS A 144 8.32 11.71 1.59
N CYS A 145 9.44 11.85 2.30
CA CYS A 145 9.85 13.13 2.89
C CYS A 145 11.04 13.80 2.17
N ASN A 146 11.56 13.21 1.08
CA ASN A 146 12.68 13.78 0.33
C ASN A 146 12.21 14.95 -0.54
N GLN A 147 12.41 16.17 -0.04
CA GLN A 147 11.98 17.39 -0.72
C GLN A 147 12.60 17.60 -2.11
N VAL A 148 13.81 17.08 -2.35
CA VAL A 148 14.47 17.16 -3.67
C VAL A 148 13.76 16.24 -4.66
N PHE A 149 13.49 15.00 -4.27
CA PHE A 149 12.73 14.03 -5.07
C PHE A 149 11.31 14.52 -5.34
N LEU A 150 10.59 14.96 -4.30
CA LEU A 150 9.23 15.48 -4.43
C LEU A 150 9.15 16.74 -5.31
N ALA A 151 10.17 17.58 -5.30
CA ALA A 151 10.25 18.70 -6.25
C ALA A 151 10.42 18.23 -7.70
N LYS A 152 11.07 17.09 -7.96
CA LYS A 152 11.08 16.45 -9.29
C LYS A 152 9.69 15.93 -9.65
N VAL A 153 9.00 15.28 -8.71
CA VAL A 153 7.61 14.80 -8.91
C VAL A 153 6.70 15.96 -9.31
N LEU A 154 6.73 17.09 -8.57
CA LEU A 154 5.92 18.27 -8.90
C LEU A 154 6.18 18.86 -10.30
N ARG A 155 7.38 18.71 -10.84
CA ARG A 155 7.71 19.21 -12.19
C ARG A 155 7.09 18.36 -13.29
N ASN A 156 6.77 17.10 -13.01
CA ASN A 156 6.21 16.16 -13.97
C ASN A 156 4.70 15.93 -13.77
N MET A 157 4.14 16.36 -12.63
CA MET A 157 2.68 16.41 -12.45
C MET A 157 2.13 17.67 -13.10
N GLU A 158 1.26 17.53 -14.09
CA GLU A 158 0.61 18.65 -14.76
C GLU A 158 -0.72 19.00 -14.08
N GLN A 159 -1.40 17.99 -13.53
CA GLN A 159 -2.75 18.12 -13.02
C GLN A 159 -2.85 18.82 -11.65
N PRO A 160 -3.77 19.78 -11.46
CA PRO A 160 -4.04 20.41 -10.17
C PRO A 160 -4.87 19.47 -9.28
N THR A 161 -4.21 18.55 -8.60
CA THR A 161 -4.81 17.58 -7.67
C THR A 161 -4.58 17.97 -6.20
N GLU A 162 -5.38 17.39 -5.29
CA GLU A 162 -5.14 17.50 -3.84
C GLU A 162 -3.75 16.97 -3.48
N ILE A 163 -3.36 15.83 -4.07
CA ILE A 163 -2.02 15.24 -3.90
C ILE A 163 -0.90 16.17 -4.38
N ARG A 164 -1.05 16.87 -5.52
CA ARG A 164 -0.10 17.89 -5.96
C ARG A 164 0.04 19.02 -4.94
N SER A 165 -1.08 19.44 -4.34
CA SER A 165 -1.10 20.48 -3.32
C SER A 165 -0.40 20.03 -2.03
N LEU A 166 -0.60 18.77 -1.63
CA LEU A 166 0.10 18.14 -0.51
C LEU A 166 1.61 18.09 -0.75
N ILE A 167 2.05 17.60 -1.91
CA ILE A 167 3.48 17.53 -2.25
C ILE A 167 4.10 18.93 -2.29
N SER A 168 3.40 19.92 -2.87
CA SER A 168 3.82 21.32 -2.87
C SER A 168 3.99 21.85 -1.45
N LEU A 169 3.06 21.53 -0.55
CA LEU A 169 3.17 21.89 0.85
C LEU A 169 4.44 21.25 1.44
N VAL A 170 4.64 19.94 1.30
CA VAL A 170 5.81 19.22 1.82
C VAL A 170 7.13 19.83 1.36
N VAL A 171 7.28 20.08 0.05
CA VAL A 171 8.46 20.70 -0.56
C VAL A 171 8.76 22.08 0.03
N ASN A 172 7.73 22.86 0.35
CA ASN A 172 7.85 24.20 0.94
C ASN A 172 7.81 24.20 2.48
N THR A 173 7.95 23.06 3.14
CA THR A 173 7.97 22.97 4.62
C THR A 173 9.40 23.09 5.13
N ASP A 174 9.63 23.99 6.08
CA ASP A 174 10.83 23.91 6.92
C ASP A 174 10.56 22.95 8.08
N PHE A 175 11.02 21.70 7.95
CA PHE A 175 10.81 20.67 8.98
C PHE A 175 11.56 20.93 10.29
N SER A 176 12.51 21.88 10.32
CA SER A 176 13.15 22.31 11.57
C SER A 176 12.27 23.24 12.41
N ASN A 177 11.25 23.84 11.80
CA ASN A 177 10.33 24.75 12.47
C ASN A 177 9.10 24.00 13.03
N ARG A 178 9.20 23.58 14.30
CA ARG A 178 8.15 22.83 14.99
C ARG A 178 6.76 23.46 14.85
N GLU A 179 6.61 24.73 15.16
CA GLU A 179 5.31 25.41 15.17
C GLU A 179 4.65 25.36 13.78
N LYS A 180 5.42 25.66 12.73
CA LYS A 180 4.93 25.58 11.35
C LYS A 180 4.53 24.16 10.96
N VAL A 181 5.31 23.16 11.37
CA VAL A 181 5.04 21.74 11.08
C VAL A 181 3.75 21.31 11.76
N LEU A 182 3.59 21.54 13.08
CA LEU A 182 2.39 21.16 13.81
C LEU A 182 1.14 21.82 13.23
N LYS A 183 1.24 23.09 12.82
CA LYS A 183 0.16 23.79 12.12
C LYS A 183 -0.20 23.15 10.78
N ARG A 184 0.78 22.63 10.02
CA ARG A 184 0.52 21.94 8.75
C ARG A 184 -0.16 20.58 8.99
N ILE A 185 0.30 19.82 9.97
CA ILE A 185 -0.34 18.55 10.40
C ILE A 185 -1.79 18.81 10.84
N TYR A 186 -2.03 19.90 11.57
CA TYR A 186 -3.37 20.26 12.02
C TYR A 186 -4.35 20.65 10.89
N HIS A 187 -3.84 21.13 9.75
CA HIS A 187 -4.69 21.63 8.66
C HIS A 187 -4.74 20.75 7.42
N ASN A 188 -3.83 19.78 7.28
CA ASN A 188 -3.68 19.00 6.05
C ASN A 188 -3.65 17.52 6.37
N ARG A 189 -4.63 16.81 5.82
CA ARG A 189 -4.74 15.35 5.91
C ARG A 189 -3.50 14.71 5.25
N TYR A 190 -3.10 13.53 5.72
CA TYR A 190 -1.96 12.75 5.21
C TYR A 190 -0.57 13.38 5.33
N PHE A 191 -0.48 14.66 5.72
CA PHE A 191 0.80 15.36 5.82
C PHE A 191 1.80 14.63 6.71
N LEU A 192 1.33 13.97 7.78
CA LEU A 192 2.16 13.16 8.67
C LEU A 192 2.97 12.09 7.91
N GLY A 193 2.36 11.42 6.92
CA GLY A 193 3.00 10.37 6.12
C GLY A 193 4.15 10.86 5.24
N TYR A 194 4.20 12.17 4.97
CA TYR A 194 5.24 12.85 4.20
C TYR A 194 6.27 13.57 5.09
N THR A 195 6.20 13.38 6.41
CA THR A 195 7.16 13.96 7.35
C THR A 195 8.35 13.04 7.63
N PRO A 196 9.53 13.61 7.94
CA PRO A 196 10.66 12.86 8.48
C PRO A 196 10.29 11.99 9.68
N GLU A 197 11.00 10.87 9.84
CA GLU A 197 10.77 9.89 10.90
C GLU A 197 10.73 10.51 12.31
N ALA A 198 11.58 11.50 12.58
CA ALA A 198 11.60 12.21 13.86
C ALA A 198 10.25 12.85 14.24
N LEU A 199 9.47 13.31 13.24
CA LEU A 199 8.13 13.86 13.45
C LEU A 199 7.06 12.77 13.56
N ARG A 200 7.24 11.64 12.86
CA ARG A 200 6.41 10.44 13.02
C ARG A 200 6.62 9.73 14.36
N ALA A 201 7.74 10.01 15.03
CA ALA A 201 8.04 9.61 16.40
C ALA A 201 7.71 10.69 17.44
N ASP A 202 7.27 11.88 17.01
CA ASP A 202 6.85 12.95 17.91
C ASP A 202 5.40 12.74 18.35
N ARG A 203 5.22 12.50 19.65
CA ARG A 203 3.92 12.16 20.22
C ARG A 203 2.86 13.25 19.99
N GLU A 204 3.22 14.52 20.06
CA GLU A 204 2.28 15.63 19.87
C GLU A 204 1.85 15.73 18.40
N ALA A 205 2.82 15.63 17.47
CA ALA A 205 2.56 15.60 16.04
C ALA A 205 1.61 14.45 15.67
N VAL A 206 1.88 13.25 16.17
CA VAL A 206 1.02 12.08 15.92
C VAL A 206 -0.36 12.25 16.54
N LEU A 207 -0.48 12.72 17.79
CA LEU A 207 -1.78 12.99 18.41
C LEU A 207 -2.63 13.97 17.62
N ILE A 208 -2.03 15.07 17.13
CA ILE A 208 -2.73 16.05 16.29
C ILE A 208 -3.27 15.39 15.00
N ALA A 209 -2.50 14.50 14.38
CA ALA A 209 -2.90 13.80 13.17
C ALA A 209 -4.04 12.80 13.45
N VAL A 210 -3.85 11.89 14.41
CA VAL A 210 -4.81 10.78 14.66
C VAL A 210 -6.16 11.26 15.20
N GLN A 211 -6.19 12.42 15.88
CA GLN A 211 -7.45 13.04 16.32
C GLN A 211 -8.30 13.55 15.16
N GLN A 212 -7.69 13.83 14.01
CA GLN A 212 -8.40 14.26 12.81
C GLN A 212 -8.75 13.08 11.89
N ARG A 213 -7.83 12.13 11.74
CA ARG A 213 -7.98 10.90 10.96
C ARG A 213 -7.30 9.74 11.69
N GLY A 214 -8.07 8.85 12.32
CA GLY A 214 -7.49 7.75 13.10
C GLY A 214 -6.55 6.86 12.29
N GLY A 215 -6.81 6.66 10.99
CA GLY A 215 -5.93 5.91 10.09
C GLY A 215 -4.51 6.46 9.94
N ASP A 216 -4.23 7.72 10.31
CA ASP A 216 -2.86 8.28 10.31
C ASP A 216 -1.93 7.59 11.32
N LEU A 217 -2.49 6.77 12.23
CA LEU A 217 -1.73 5.88 13.11
C LEU A 217 -0.78 4.96 12.32
N LYS A 218 -1.11 4.63 11.06
CA LYS A 218 -0.24 3.83 10.18
C LYS A 218 1.14 4.45 9.94
N TYR A 219 1.26 5.77 10.07
CA TYR A 219 2.52 6.49 9.86
C TYR A 219 3.35 6.66 11.13
N ALA A 220 2.73 6.51 12.30
CA ALA A 220 3.40 6.71 13.58
C ALA A 220 4.53 5.68 13.78
N SER A 221 5.56 6.05 14.55
CA SER A 221 6.60 5.09 14.95
C SER A 221 5.99 3.89 15.70
N GLU A 222 6.62 2.71 15.61
CA GLU A 222 6.18 1.49 16.32
C GLU A 222 5.92 1.74 17.81
N LYS A 223 6.77 2.56 18.45
CA LYS A 223 6.61 2.95 19.85
C LYS A 223 5.28 3.67 20.11
N LEU A 224 4.86 4.55 19.22
CA LEU A 224 3.60 5.29 19.34
C LEU A 224 2.39 4.47 18.88
N GLN A 225 2.57 3.50 17.97
CA GLN A 225 1.56 2.47 17.67
C GLN A 225 1.31 1.55 18.89
N GLY A 226 2.27 1.46 19.82
CA GLY A 226 2.13 0.83 21.13
C GLY A 226 1.75 1.76 22.28
N ASP A 227 1.54 3.06 22.04
CA ASP A 227 1.10 4.02 23.06
C ASP A 227 -0.43 3.97 23.17
N LYS A 228 -0.92 3.45 24.30
CA LYS A 228 -2.36 3.25 24.55
C LYS A 228 -3.18 4.54 24.40
N GLU A 229 -2.65 5.69 24.82
CA GLU A 229 -3.40 6.96 24.71
C GLU A 229 -3.46 7.43 23.25
N VAL A 230 -2.37 7.29 22.49
CA VAL A 230 -2.34 7.63 21.06
C VAL A 230 -3.29 6.72 20.28
N VAL A 231 -3.25 5.41 20.54
CA VAL A 231 -4.15 4.44 19.90
C VAL A 231 -5.61 4.73 20.24
N LEU A 232 -5.95 4.95 21.50
CA LEU A 232 -7.33 5.30 21.88
C LEU A 232 -7.80 6.62 21.23
N ALA A 233 -6.92 7.61 21.08
CA ALA A 233 -7.24 8.84 20.36
C ALA A 233 -7.54 8.58 18.87
N ALA A 234 -6.75 7.70 18.22
CA ALA A 234 -7.00 7.28 16.84
C ALA A 234 -8.34 6.55 16.70
N LEU A 235 -8.59 5.59 17.58
CA LEU A 235 -9.80 4.75 17.58
C LEU A 235 -11.09 5.54 17.81
N ASN A 236 -11.02 6.62 18.58
CA ASN A 236 -12.15 7.53 18.79
C ASN A 236 -12.55 8.29 17.50
N ASN A 237 -11.65 8.39 16.52
CA ASN A 237 -11.92 9.02 15.24
C ASN A 237 -12.20 7.98 14.13
N ASP A 238 -11.43 6.89 14.10
CA ASP A 238 -11.58 5.79 13.14
C ASP A 238 -11.25 4.46 13.81
N TRP A 239 -12.28 3.65 14.05
CA TRP A 239 -12.16 2.34 14.68
C TRP A 239 -11.31 1.36 13.85
N SER A 240 -11.20 1.56 12.53
CA SER A 240 -10.38 0.71 11.66
C SER A 240 -8.89 0.92 11.90
N ALA A 241 -8.50 2.00 12.59
CA ALA A 241 -7.13 2.26 12.99
C ALA A 241 -6.57 1.19 13.93
N LEU A 242 -7.41 0.33 14.53
CA LEU A 242 -6.96 -0.79 15.36
C LEU A 242 -5.97 -1.70 14.61
N LYS A 243 -6.13 -1.85 13.29
CA LYS A 243 -5.22 -2.64 12.45
C LYS A 243 -3.78 -2.11 12.43
N TYR A 244 -3.56 -0.85 12.81
CA TYR A 244 -2.25 -0.20 12.88
C TYR A 244 -1.69 -0.14 14.30
N ALA A 245 -2.44 -0.54 15.32
CA ALA A 245 -1.94 -0.62 16.68
C ALA A 245 -0.97 -1.80 16.83
N SER A 246 -0.07 -1.74 17.81
CA SER A 246 0.80 -2.89 18.14
C SER A 246 -0.03 -4.15 18.48
N GLU A 247 0.49 -5.33 18.18
CA GLU A 247 -0.17 -6.62 18.50
C GLU A 247 -0.63 -6.69 19.96
N LYS A 248 0.19 -6.18 20.89
CA LYS A 248 -0.14 -6.09 22.31
C LYS A 248 -1.45 -5.33 22.57
N LEU A 249 -1.67 -4.21 21.87
CA LEU A 249 -2.88 -3.40 22.02
C LEU A 249 -4.06 -3.94 21.20
N GLN A 250 -3.82 -4.66 20.10
CA GLN A 250 -4.85 -5.43 19.40
C GLN A 250 -5.42 -6.58 20.27
N GLY A 251 -4.62 -7.09 21.21
CA GLY A 251 -5.03 -8.05 22.24
C GLY A 251 -5.44 -7.43 23.59
N ASP A 252 -5.41 -6.09 23.73
CA ASP A 252 -5.81 -5.44 24.99
C ASP A 252 -7.35 -5.35 25.04
N LYS A 253 -7.94 -6.12 25.97
CA LYS A 253 -9.39 -6.19 26.14
C LYS A 253 -10.03 -4.82 26.41
N GLU A 254 -9.37 -3.92 27.14
CA GLU A 254 -9.92 -2.58 27.39
C GLU A 254 -9.92 -1.73 26.11
N VAL A 255 -8.86 -1.83 25.31
CA VAL A 255 -8.75 -1.11 24.03
C VAL A 255 -9.77 -1.63 23.02
N VAL A 256 -9.89 -2.94 22.87
CA VAL A 256 -10.86 -3.56 21.96
C VAL A 256 -12.30 -3.27 22.42
N LEU A 257 -12.60 -3.37 23.72
CA LEU A 257 -13.94 -3.03 24.23
C LEU A 257 -14.30 -1.56 24.03
N ALA A 258 -13.32 -0.65 24.03
CA ALA A 258 -13.57 0.76 23.78
C ALA A 258 -14.14 1.04 22.38
N VAL A 259 -13.84 0.20 21.38
CA VAL A 259 -14.32 0.37 20.00
C VAL A 259 -15.49 -0.53 19.62
N VAL A 260 -15.56 -1.74 20.19
CA VAL A 260 -16.63 -2.71 19.89
C VAL A 260 -18.00 -2.22 20.37
N LYS A 261 -18.03 -1.38 21.41
CA LYS A 261 -19.27 -0.79 21.92
C LYS A 261 -19.97 0.09 20.87
N ASP A 262 -19.22 0.77 20.02
CA ASP A 262 -19.74 1.73 19.05
C ASP A 262 -19.78 1.16 17.61
N CYS A 263 -18.96 0.15 17.29
CA CYS A 263 -19.01 -0.57 16.02
C CYS A 263 -18.50 -2.01 16.13
N GLY A 264 -19.38 -3.00 15.91
CA GLY A 264 -19.02 -4.43 15.97
C GLY A 264 -17.98 -4.89 14.94
N GLY A 265 -17.77 -4.12 13.86
CA GLY A 265 -16.78 -4.43 12.82
C GLY A 265 -15.32 -4.36 13.29
N ALA A 266 -15.04 -3.67 14.39
CA ALA A 266 -13.69 -3.58 14.95
C ALA A 266 -13.13 -4.94 15.45
N LEU A 267 -14.01 -5.91 15.75
CA LEU A 267 -13.62 -7.26 16.18
C LEU A 267 -12.74 -7.99 15.16
N GLN A 268 -12.87 -7.68 13.85
CA GLN A 268 -12.05 -8.32 12.82
C GLN A 268 -10.55 -8.03 12.97
N TYR A 269 -10.19 -6.93 13.66
CA TYR A 269 -8.81 -6.51 13.90
C TYR A 269 -8.32 -6.82 15.32
N ALA A 270 -9.14 -7.46 16.16
CA ALA A 270 -8.70 -7.93 17.46
C ALA A 270 -7.79 -9.16 17.31
N SER A 271 -6.98 -9.46 18.33
CA SER A 271 -6.25 -10.74 18.38
C SER A 271 -7.20 -11.95 18.28
N GLU A 272 -6.71 -13.07 17.74
CA GLU A 272 -7.49 -14.32 17.63
C GLU A 272 -8.02 -14.80 18.99
N GLU A 273 -7.26 -14.59 20.06
CA GLU A 273 -7.67 -14.91 21.43
C GLU A 273 -8.94 -14.17 21.84
N LEU A 274 -9.06 -12.89 21.48
CA LEU A 274 -10.24 -12.07 21.79
C LEU A 274 -11.41 -12.31 20.84
N LYS A 275 -11.16 -12.70 19.58
CA LYS A 275 -12.23 -13.11 18.65
C LYS A 275 -12.96 -14.38 19.12
N GLY A 276 -12.26 -15.26 19.86
CA GLY A 276 -12.79 -16.51 20.39
C GLY A 276 -13.40 -16.45 21.80
N ASP A 277 -13.20 -15.35 22.54
CA ASP A 277 -13.74 -15.14 23.90
C ASP A 277 -15.25 -14.80 23.82
N LYS A 278 -16.11 -15.82 23.96
CA LYS A 278 -17.57 -15.73 23.92
C LYS A 278 -18.20 -15.33 25.25
#